data_AF-A0A0S7Y6S7-F1
#
_entry.id   AF-A0A0S7Y6S7-F1
#
_cell.length_a   1.000
_cell.length_b   1.000
_cell.length_c   1.000
_cell.angle_alpha   90.00
_cell.angle_beta   90.00
_cell.angle_gamma   90.00
#
_symmetry.space_group_name_H-M   'P 1'
#
loop_
_entity.id
_entity.type
_entity.pdbx_description
1 polymer ?
#
loop_
_entity_poly.entity_id
_entity_poly.type
_entity_poly.pdbx_seq_one_letter_code
_entity_poly.pdbx_strand_id
1 'polypeptide(L)'
;MSVLDWILSPASVSRQVNYLYFLIVFFLTVLVLGTALYTKNRRGVRLFLLAMVVWSGIEFIGLATGMRVYKPESDKIVIFIFVALVEDPGWVCLCYLIAERLFKVLWKAHPPHRTERN
;
A
#
# COMPACT_ATOMS: atom_id res chain seq x y z
N MET A 1 -5.35 22.42 -21.67
CA MET A 1 -5.64 21.92 -20.31
C MET A 1 -4.49 22.34 -19.42
N SER A 2 -4.72 23.12 -18.35
CA SER A 2 -3.63 23.53 -17.46
C SER A 2 -3.25 22.39 -16.50
N VAL A 3 -2.05 22.44 -15.91
CA VAL A 3 -1.62 21.44 -14.91
C VAL A 3 -2.57 21.43 -13.70
N LEU A 4 -3.07 22.60 -13.32
CA LEU A 4 -4.06 22.76 -12.26
C LEU A 4 -5.39 22.08 -12.62
N ASP A 5 -5.87 22.25 -13.86
CA ASP A 5 -7.07 21.56 -14.34
C ASP A 5 -6.87 20.05 -14.44
N TRP A 6 -5.65 19.60 -14.76
CA TRP A 6 -5.32 18.17 -14.78
C TRP A 6 -5.31 17.57 -13.37
N ILE A 7 -4.72 18.26 -12.39
CA ILE A 7 -4.69 17.82 -10.98
C ILE A 7 -6.10 17.82 -10.37
N LEU A 8 -6.92 18.81 -10.72
CA LEU A 8 -8.29 18.94 -10.22
C LEU A 8 -9.30 18.15 -11.07
N SER A 9 -8.88 17.58 -12.19
CA SER A 9 -9.76 16.74 -13.00
C SER A 9 -10.15 15.50 -12.20
N PRO A 10 -11.45 15.16 -12.13
CA PRO A 10 -11.90 14.01 -11.38
C PRO A 10 -11.33 12.74 -12.01
N ALA A 11 -10.39 12.10 -11.30
CA ALA A 11 -9.92 10.77 -11.64
C ALA A 11 -10.96 9.75 -11.18
N SER A 12 -11.91 9.41 -12.05
CA SER A 12 -12.94 8.41 -11.73
C SER A 12 -12.32 7.01 -11.76
N VAL A 13 -12.08 6.44 -10.58
CA VAL A 13 -11.65 5.04 -10.47
C VAL A 13 -12.90 4.18 -10.32
N SER A 14 -13.31 3.52 -11.40
CA SER A 14 -14.39 2.51 -11.39
C SER A 14 -13.79 1.13 -11.18
N ARG A 15 -14.07 0.51 -10.04
CA ARG A 15 -13.67 -0.89 -9.77
C ARG A 15 -14.88 -1.80 -9.84
N GLN A 16 -14.81 -2.82 -10.71
CA GLN A 16 -15.71 -3.97 -10.64
C GLN A 16 -15.12 -4.99 -9.66
N VAL A 17 -15.98 -5.55 -8.80
CA VAL A 17 -15.55 -6.56 -7.84
C VAL A 17 -15.21 -7.86 -8.54
N ASN A 18 -13.97 -8.30 -8.38
CA ASN A 18 -13.56 -9.66 -8.66
C ASN A 18 -13.14 -10.32 -7.34
N TYR A 19 -14.01 -11.18 -6.80
CA TYR A 19 -13.78 -11.82 -5.50
C TYR A 19 -12.54 -12.73 -5.50
N LEU A 20 -12.19 -13.33 -6.64
CA LEU A 20 -10.96 -14.13 -6.76
C LEU A 20 -9.73 -13.23 -6.62
N TYR A 21 -9.75 -12.04 -7.23
CA TYR A 21 -8.70 -11.05 -7.05
C TYR A 21 -8.57 -10.62 -5.59
N PHE A 22 -9.70 -10.38 -4.90
CA PHE A 22 -9.71 -10.01 -3.48
C PHE A 22 -9.08 -11.11 -2.62
N LEU A 23 -9.42 -12.37 -2.90
CA LEU A 23 -8.87 -13.51 -2.19
C LEU A 23 -7.34 -13.60 -2.39
N ILE A 24 -6.86 -13.46 -3.63
CA ILE A 24 -5.42 -13.50 -3.95
C ILE A 24 -4.69 -12.38 -3.19
N VAL A 25 -5.19 -11.14 -3.27
CA VAL A 25 -4.59 -9.99 -2.59
C VAL A 25 -4.62 -10.15 -1.07
N PHE A 26 -5.69 -10.71 -0.51
CA PHE A 26 -5.76 -11.04 0.91
C PHE A 26 -4.65 -12.02 1.32
N PHE A 27 -4.50 -13.12 0.59
CA PHE A 27 -3.44 -14.10 0.85
C PHE A 27 -2.04 -13.49 0.75
N LEU A 28 -1.79 -12.65 -0.26
CA LEU A 28 -0.53 -11.93 -0.38
C LEU A 28 -0.29 -11.00 0.80
N THR A 29 -1.30 -10.25 1.23
CA THR A 29 -1.20 -9.35 2.38
C THR A 29 -0.88 -10.10 3.67
N VAL A 30 -1.57 -11.21 3.92
CA VAL A 30 -1.31 -12.07 5.08
C VAL A 30 0.10 -12.65 5.02
N LEU A 31 0.56 -13.08 3.85
CA LEU A 31 1.91 -13.62 3.67
C LEU A 31 2.99 -12.56 3.90
N VAL A 32 2.79 -11.34 3.39
CA VAL A 32 3.71 -10.21 3.56
C VAL A 32 3.79 -9.78 5.03
N LEU A 33 2.64 -9.56 5.67
CA LEU A 33 2.59 -9.20 7.08
C LEU A 33 3.13 -10.33 7.96
N GLY A 34 2.79 -11.58 7.64
CA GLY A 34 3.32 -12.77 8.29
C GLY A 34 4.84 -12.86 8.17
N THR A 35 5.41 -12.54 7.00
CA THR A 35 6.86 -12.48 6.79
C THR A 35 7.49 -11.36 7.63
N ALA A 36 6.87 -10.18 7.69
CA ALA A 36 7.33 -9.08 8.51
C ALA A 36 7.33 -9.45 10.01
N LEU A 37 6.28 -10.13 10.48
CA LEU A 37 6.17 -10.61 11.86
C LEU A 37 7.18 -11.72 12.17
N TYR A 38 7.30 -12.71 11.28
CA TYR A 38 8.24 -13.83 11.40
C TYR A 38 9.69 -13.35 11.48
N THR A 39 10.06 -12.39 10.63
CA THR A 39 11.39 -11.77 10.61
C THR A 39 11.58 -10.70 11.70
N LYS A 40 10.58 -10.48 12.56
CA LYS A 40 10.55 -9.45 13.61
C LYS A 40 10.82 -8.04 13.08
N ASN A 41 10.44 -7.77 11.84
CA ASN A 41 10.61 -6.47 11.20
C ASN A 41 9.55 -5.47 11.69
N ARG A 42 9.81 -4.87 12.85
CA ARG A 42 8.91 -3.88 13.48
C ARG A 42 8.63 -2.67 12.59
N ARG A 43 9.56 -2.29 11.70
CA ARG A 43 9.39 -1.14 10.80
C ARG A 43 8.37 -1.46 9.72
N GLY A 44 8.47 -2.64 9.09
CA GLY A 44 7.49 -3.09 8.10
C GLY A 44 6.07 -3.20 8.68
N VAL A 45 5.94 -3.72 9.90
CA VAL A 45 4.63 -3.81 10.60
C VAL A 45 4.08 -2.42 10.94
N ARG A 46 4.92 -1.51 11.45
CA ARG A 46 4.49 -0.12 11.74
C ARG A 46 4.05 0.62 10.48
N LEU A 47 4.75 0.41 9.36
CA LEU A 47 4.37 0.99 8.07
C LEU A 47 3.04 0.43 7.57
N PHE A 48 2.80 -0.87 7.72
CA PHE A 48 1.50 -1.47 7.44
C PHE A 48 0.38 -0.79 8.25
N LEU A 49 0.54 -0.67 9.58
CA LEU A 49 -0.46 -0.04 10.45
C LEU A 49 -0.67 1.45 10.14
N LEU A 50 0.41 2.19 9.84
CA LEU A 50 0.32 3.59 9.43
C LEU A 50 -0.41 3.72 8.09
N ALA A 51 -0.09 2.84 7.14
CA ALA A 51 -0.73 2.81 5.83
C ALA A 51 -2.24 2.55 5.94
N MET A 52 -2.69 1.67 6.85
CA MET A 52 -4.13 1.47 7.09
C MET A 52 -4.85 2.78 7.43
N VAL A 53 -4.26 3.60 8.32
CA VAL A 53 -4.86 4.88 8.73
C VAL A 53 -4.87 5.88 7.57
N VAL A 54 -3.74 6.02 6.88
CA VAL A 54 -3.60 6.96 5.76
C VAL A 54 -4.54 6.58 4.61
N TRP A 55 -4.56 5.31 4.21
CA TRP A 55 -5.40 4.85 3.13
C TRP A 55 -6.88 4.89 3.48
N SER A 56 -7.28 4.62 4.73
CA SER A 56 -8.66 4.84 5.17
C SER A 56 -9.10 6.29 4.98
N GLY A 57 -8.24 7.25 5.29
CA GLY A 57 -8.53 8.67 5.07
C GLY A 57 -8.66 9.02 3.59
N ILE A 58 -7.71 8.56 2.75
CA ILE A 58 -7.72 8.78 1.29
C ILE A 58 -8.96 8.16 0.66
N GLU A 59 -9.28 6.92 1.02
CA GLU A 59 -10.46 6.20 0.54
C GLU A 59 -11.74 6.92 0.95
N PHE A 60 -11.81 7.39 2.20
CA PHE A 60 -13.00 8.04 2.72
C PHE A 60 -13.26 9.35 1.98
N ILE A 61 -12.22 10.17 1.79
CA ILE A 61 -12.29 11.40 0.99
C ILE A 61 -12.69 11.06 -0.45
N GLY A 62 -12.08 10.03 -1.05
CA GLY A 62 -12.39 9.61 -2.41
C GLY A 62 -13.85 9.19 -2.60
N LEU A 63 -14.42 8.48 -1.62
CA LEU A 63 -15.84 8.11 -1.63
C LEU A 63 -16.76 9.30 -1.37
N ALA A 64 -16.41 10.18 -0.43
CA ALA A 64 -17.22 11.35 -0.06
C ALA A 64 -17.28 12.40 -1.18
N THR A 65 -16.20 12.56 -1.94
CA THR A 65 -16.09 13.49 -3.07
C THR A 65 -16.57 12.89 -4.40
N GLY A 66 -16.87 11.60 -4.45
CA GLY A 66 -17.26 10.91 -5.68
C GLY A 66 -16.11 10.58 -6.64
N MET A 67 -14.84 10.84 -6.25
CA MET A 67 -13.67 10.43 -7.03
C MET A 67 -13.53 8.90 -7.13
N ARG A 68 -14.02 8.17 -6.13
CA ARG A 68 -14.04 6.69 -6.12
C ARG A 68 -15.47 6.17 -6.19
N VAL A 69 -15.70 5.31 -7.18
CA VAL A 69 -17.01 4.69 -7.43
C VAL A 69 -16.84 3.18 -7.44
N TYR A 70 -17.54 2.50 -6.54
CA TYR A 70 -17.48 1.05 -6.39
C TYR A 70 -18.77 0.40 -6.88
N LYS A 71 -18.64 -0.65 -7.70
CA LYS A 71 -19.76 -1.40 -8.28
C LYS A 71 -19.62 -2.90 -8.00
N PRO A 72 -20.67 -3.58 -7.50
CA PRO A 72 -22.00 -3.04 -7.13
C PRO A 72 -21.94 -2.15 -5.87
N GLU A 73 -22.88 -1.20 -5.75
CA GLU A 73 -22.92 -0.29 -4.58
C GLU A 73 -23.16 -1.03 -3.26
N SER A 74 -23.83 -2.19 -3.30
CA SER A 74 -24.05 -3.07 -2.14
C SER A 74 -22.76 -3.43 -1.42
N ASP A 75 -21.64 -3.49 -2.16
CA ASP A 75 -20.36 -3.98 -1.67
C ASP A 75 -19.40 -2.82 -1.38
N LYS A 76 -19.84 -1.57 -1.54
CA LYS A 76 -19.01 -0.36 -1.39
C LYS A 76 -18.23 -0.33 -0.08
N ILE A 77 -18.86 -0.73 1.03
CA ILE A 77 -18.23 -0.77 2.36
C ILE A 77 -17.19 -1.89 2.43
N VAL A 78 -17.50 -3.07 1.88
CA VAL A 78 -16.58 -4.22 1.88
C VAL A 78 -15.34 -3.88 1.05
N ILE A 79 -15.53 -3.29 -0.13
CA ILE A 79 -14.44 -2.85 -1.01
C ILE A 79 -13.63 -1.76 -0.32
N PHE A 80 -14.26 -0.77 0.31
CA PHE A 80 -13.57 0.25 1.09
C PHE A 80 -12.66 -0.38 2.16
N ILE A 81 -13.22 -1.26 3.00
CA ILE A 81 -12.48 -1.92 4.08
C ILE A 81 -11.33 -2.73 3.49
N PHE A 82 -11.59 -3.49 2.43
CA PHE A 82 -10.58 -4.31 1.78
C PHE A 82 -9.42 -3.47 1.22
N VAL A 83 -9.73 -2.41 0.47
CA VAL A 83 -8.70 -1.59 -0.16
C VAL A 83 -7.91 -0.82 0.90
N ALA A 84 -8.61 -0.12 1.80
CA ALA A 84 -8.02 0.74 2.81
C ALA A 84 -7.19 -0.02 3.85
N LEU A 85 -7.62 -1.23 4.23
CA LEU A 85 -7.08 -1.95 5.39
C LEU A 85 -6.27 -3.20 5.03
N VAL A 86 -6.42 -3.70 3.80
CA VAL A 86 -5.77 -4.95 3.36
C VAL A 86 -4.87 -4.68 2.17
N GLU A 87 -5.45 -4.33 1.01
CA GLU A 87 -4.71 -4.23 -0.26
C GLU A 87 -3.58 -3.20 -0.19
N ASP A 88 -3.91 -1.92 -0.01
CA ASP A 88 -2.93 -0.84 -0.08
C ASP A 88 -1.89 -0.90 1.06
N PRO A 89 -2.26 -1.18 2.33
CA PRO A 89 -1.30 -1.42 3.39
C PRO A 89 -0.38 -2.62 3.12
N GLY A 90 -0.92 -3.69 2.53
CA GLY A 90 -0.17 -4.88 2.13
C GLY A 90 0.92 -4.54 1.11
N TRP A 91 0.58 -3.74 0.09
CA TRP A 91 1.53 -3.25 -0.89
C TRP A 91 2.64 -2.39 -0.27
N VAL A 92 2.28 -1.45 0.62
CA VAL A 92 3.26 -0.61 1.32
C VAL A 92 4.25 -1.46 2.12
N CYS A 93 3.75 -2.47 2.84
CA CYS A 93 4.60 -3.38 3.61
C CYS A 93 5.53 -4.19 2.70
N LEU A 94 5.00 -4.73 1.59
CA LEU A 94 5.78 -5.50 0.62
C LEU A 94 6.89 -4.65 0.00
N CYS A 95 6.56 -3.45 -0.49
CA CYS A 95 7.52 -2.52 -1.07
C CYS A 95 8.63 -2.17 -0.06
N TYR A 96 8.28 -1.95 1.20
CA TYR A 96 9.26 -1.71 2.24
C TYR A 96 10.19 -2.91 2.47
N LEU A 97 9.65 -4.13 2.57
CA LEU A 97 10.46 -5.35 2.75
C LEU A 97 11.42 -5.58 1.58
N ILE A 98 10.95 -5.37 0.35
CA ILE A 98 11.77 -5.48 -0.86
C ILE A 98 12.85 -4.39 -0.85
N ALA A 99 12.48 -3.13 -0.60
CA ALA A 99 13.42 -2.02 -0.56
C ALA A 99 14.50 -2.23 0.51
N GLU A 100 14.12 -2.70 1.70
CA GLU A 100 15.08 -3.01 2.77
C GLU A 100 16.03 -4.15 2.36
N ARG A 101 15.52 -5.18 1.68
CA ARG A 101 16.35 -6.29 1.19
C ARG A 101 17.32 -5.82 0.11
N LEU A 102 16.85 -5.05 -0.87
CA LEU A 102 17.67 -4.48 -1.93
C LEU A 102 18.76 -3.58 -1.37
N PHE A 103 18.40 -2.68 -0.44
CA PHE A 103 19.37 -1.81 0.22
C PHE A 103 20.48 -2.61 0.93
N LYS A 104 20.12 -3.67 1.64
CA LYS A 104 21.11 -4.56 2.30
C LYS A 104 22.02 -5.29 1.30
N VAL A 105 21.50 -5.69 0.15
CA VAL A 105 22.29 -6.33 -0.91
C VAL A 105 23.25 -5.32 -1.56
N LEU A 106 22.74 -4.14 -1.93
CA LEU A 106 23.53 -3.07 -2.54
C LEU A 106 24.61 -2.55 -1.59
N TRP A 107 24.28 -2.36 -0.31
CA TRP A 107 25.23 -1.94 0.72
C TRP A 107 26.35 -2.96 0.94
N LYS A 108 26.05 -4.27 0.84
CA LYS A 108 27.07 -5.32 0.90
C LYS A 108 27.95 -5.36 -0.36
N ALA A 109 27.37 -5.08 -1.51
CA ALA A 109 28.11 -5.05 -2.77
C ALA A 109 29.02 -3.82 -2.88
N HIS A 110 28.61 -2.67 -2.35
CA HIS A 110 29.37 -1.41 -2.36
C HIS A 110 29.34 -0.79 -0.94
N PRO A 111 30.12 -1.32 0.01
CA PRO A 111 30.25 -0.68 1.31
C PRO A 111 30.79 0.74 1.08
N PRO A 112 30.22 1.78 1.71
CA PRO A 112 30.80 3.10 1.61
C PRO A 112 32.26 3.00 2.07
N HIS A 113 33.18 3.55 1.28
CA HIS A 113 34.57 3.68 1.69
C HIS A 113 34.56 4.27 3.09
N ARG A 114 34.93 3.46 4.10
CA ARG A 114 35.31 3.98 5.40
C ARG A 114 36.46 4.92 5.09
N THR A 115 36.18 6.22 5.09
CA THR A 115 37.22 7.21 5.27
C THR A 115 37.76 6.91 6.65
N GLU A 116 38.91 6.24 6.67
CA GLU A 116 39.74 6.09 7.85
C GLU A 116 39.98 7.50 8.38
N ARG A 117 39.21 7.90 9.39
CA ARG A 117 39.59 9.03 10.23
C ARG A 117 40.70 8.52 11.13
N ASN A 118 41.93 8.84 10.72
CA ASN A 118 43.09 8.92 11.61
C ASN A 118 42.82 9.91 12.74
#